data_AF-A0A2N3T3Q1-F1
#
_entry.id   AF-A0A2N3T3Q1-F1
#
_cell.length_a   1.000
_cell.length_b   1.000
_cell.length_c   1.000
_cell.angle_alpha   90.00
_cell.angle_beta   90.00
_cell.angle_gamma   90.00
#
_symmetry.space_group_name_H-M   'P 1'
#
loop_
_entity.id
_entity.type
_entity.pdbx_description
1 polymer ?
#
loop_
_entity_poly.entity_id
_entity_poly.type
_entity_poly.pdbx_seq_one_letter_code
_entity_poly.pdbx_strand_id
1 'polypeptide(L)'
;MKNESLIKNETMETILNDLHLYELVLLFLGIFLFLILSAGLVYYIIRKEEIKKLLFFFPIPILMIGYPSVQEVTISGDKIAFSKYQDEYIQNPKDTVVKQKLEALTEKLEERAQTPEDILQISKAKLLLGNTKEAIEYADKAIEVEKEDADNETASSDTHTQKTKTTTQAKQLRQLAQIQDLVVNEKDTTLFNNKIRNMKVNEQLKGTEKIVQRNAINGITKKVKRKINH
;
A
#
# COMPACT_ATOMS: atom_id res chain seq x y z
N MET A 1 -18.95 22.38 -23.59
CA MET A 1 -19.70 22.06 -22.36
C MET A 1 -19.81 20.56 -22.03
N LYS A 2 -19.16 19.65 -22.79
CA LYS A 2 -19.22 18.19 -22.56
C LYS A 2 -17.96 17.59 -21.89
N ASN A 3 -16.92 18.41 -21.68
CA ASN A 3 -15.64 17.97 -21.11
C ASN A 3 -15.53 18.15 -19.60
N GLU A 4 -16.34 19.00 -18.97
CA GLU A 4 -16.31 19.19 -17.52
C GLU A 4 -17.02 18.04 -16.76
N SER A 5 -18.00 17.38 -17.39
CA SER A 5 -18.69 16.24 -16.77
C SER A 5 -17.87 14.94 -16.80
N LEU A 6 -16.95 14.79 -17.76
CA LEU A 6 -16.11 13.58 -17.88
C LEU A 6 -14.96 13.58 -16.86
N ILE A 7 -14.27 14.72 -16.71
CA ILE A 7 -13.14 14.86 -15.75
C ILE A 7 -13.62 14.76 -14.29
N LYS A 8 -14.86 15.19 -14.01
CA LYS A 8 -15.42 15.17 -12.66
C LYS A 8 -15.83 13.75 -12.19
N ASN A 9 -16.18 12.88 -13.11
CA ASN A 9 -16.56 11.51 -12.77
C ASN A 9 -15.33 10.65 -12.45
N GLU A 10 -14.25 10.78 -13.23
CA GLU A 10 -13.00 10.05 -12.96
C GLU A 10 -12.43 10.41 -11.58
N THR A 11 -12.39 11.70 -11.25
CA THR A 11 -11.84 12.17 -9.95
C THR A 11 -12.69 11.76 -8.75
N MET A 12 -14.02 11.75 -8.87
CA MET A 12 -14.88 11.32 -7.76
C MET A 12 -14.82 9.82 -7.52
N GLU A 13 -14.75 9.01 -8.57
CA GLU A 13 -14.60 7.55 -8.43
C GLU A 13 -13.25 7.20 -7.79
N THR A 14 -12.16 7.91 -8.11
CA THR A 14 -10.86 7.65 -7.47
C THR A 14 -10.87 7.93 -5.96
N ILE A 15 -11.51 9.04 -5.55
CA ILE A 15 -11.54 9.43 -4.13
C ILE A 15 -12.44 8.49 -3.33
N LEU A 16 -13.55 8.02 -3.90
CA LEU A 16 -14.47 7.09 -3.23
C LEU A 16 -13.93 5.64 -3.20
N ASN A 17 -13.09 5.25 -4.16
CA ASN A 17 -12.50 3.92 -4.23
C ASN A 17 -11.34 3.73 -3.25
N ASP A 18 -10.68 4.80 -2.78
CA ASP A 18 -9.64 4.73 -1.74
C ASP A 18 -10.24 4.63 -0.32
N LEU A 19 -11.57 4.72 -0.19
CA LEU A 19 -12.29 4.54 1.07
C LEU A 19 -12.70 3.08 1.28
N HIS A 20 -12.58 2.59 2.51
CA HIS A 20 -13.16 1.30 2.86
C HIS A 20 -14.69 1.32 2.72
N LEU A 21 -15.28 0.15 2.40
CA LEU A 21 -16.72 0.00 2.23
C LEU A 21 -17.53 0.50 3.44
N TYR A 22 -17.05 0.27 4.67
CA TYR A 22 -17.73 0.76 5.86
C TYR A 22 -17.69 2.29 5.99
N GLU A 23 -16.63 2.95 5.50
CA GLU A 23 -16.48 4.42 5.50
C GLU A 23 -17.42 5.06 4.49
N LEU A 24 -17.56 4.43 3.31
CA LEU A 24 -18.54 4.83 2.31
C LEU A 24 -19.96 4.73 2.86
N VAL A 25 -20.30 3.61 3.52
CA VAL A 25 -21.62 3.42 4.16
C VAL A 25 -21.83 4.45 5.27
N LEU A 26 -20.81 4.70 6.10
CA LEU A 26 -20.87 5.69 7.18
C LEU A 26 -21.08 7.11 6.62
N LEU A 27 -20.40 7.45 5.54
CA LEU A 27 -20.53 8.74 4.83
C LEU A 27 -21.96 8.92 4.31
N PHE A 28 -22.48 7.95 3.55
CA PHE A 28 -23.84 8.01 3.01
C PHE A 28 -24.90 8.08 4.10
N LEU A 29 -24.75 7.27 5.16
CA LEU A 29 -25.65 7.28 6.30
C LEU A 29 -25.60 8.62 7.05
N GLY A 30 -24.41 9.18 7.23
CA GLY A 30 -24.20 10.49 7.83
C GLY A 30 -24.88 11.62 7.04
N ILE A 31 -24.71 11.63 5.71
CA ILE A 31 -25.37 12.59 4.81
C ILE A 31 -26.90 12.45 4.89
N PHE A 32 -27.40 11.21 4.81
CA PHE A 32 -28.83 10.94 4.87
C PHE A 32 -29.44 11.42 6.20
N LEU A 33 -28.80 11.10 7.31
CA LEU A 33 -29.22 11.52 8.65
C LEU A 33 -29.15 13.05 8.79
N PHE A 34 -28.11 13.69 8.25
CA PHE A 34 -27.97 15.14 8.23
C PHE A 34 -29.12 15.83 7.49
N LEU A 35 -29.55 15.28 6.35
CA LEU A 35 -30.68 15.82 5.59
C LEU A 35 -32.01 15.70 6.35
N ILE A 36 -32.25 14.55 6.99
CA ILE A 36 -33.45 14.36 7.83
C ILE A 36 -33.45 15.34 9.00
N LEU A 37 -32.33 15.48 9.71
CA LEU A 37 -32.17 16.43 10.80
C LEU A 37 -32.35 17.88 10.32
N SER A 38 -31.85 18.22 9.14
CA SER A 38 -32.02 19.54 8.53
C SER A 38 -33.48 19.83 8.18
N ALA A 39 -34.19 18.88 7.58
CA ALA A 39 -35.62 19.02 7.31
C ALA A 39 -36.44 19.11 8.60
N GLY A 40 -36.12 18.27 9.60
CA GLY A 40 -36.71 18.32 10.94
C GLY A 40 -36.47 19.66 11.62
N LEU A 41 -35.29 20.26 11.45
CA LEU A 41 -34.94 21.56 12.02
C LEU A 41 -35.81 22.67 11.42
N VAL A 42 -35.92 22.69 10.09
CA VAL A 42 -36.81 23.63 9.40
C VAL A 42 -38.25 23.45 9.87
N TYR A 43 -38.73 22.22 10.00
CA TYR A 43 -40.07 21.92 10.50
C TYR A 43 -40.30 22.41 11.95
N TYR A 44 -39.36 22.15 12.85
CA TYR A 44 -39.42 22.59 14.26
C TYR A 44 -39.42 24.12 14.39
N ILE A 45 -38.66 24.82 13.54
CA ILE A 45 -38.65 26.29 13.50
C ILE A 45 -40.03 26.82 13.11
N ILE A 46 -40.67 26.24 12.08
CA ILE A 46 -42.01 26.66 11.64
C ILE A 46 -43.07 26.39 12.72
N ARG A 47 -42.95 25.26 13.43
CA ARG A 47 -43.87 24.85 14.51
C ARG A 47 -43.61 25.53 15.85
N LYS A 48 -42.52 26.30 15.99
CA LYS A 48 -42.07 26.93 17.25
C LYS A 48 -41.86 25.93 18.40
N GLU A 49 -41.38 24.73 18.08
CA GLU A 49 -41.09 23.68 19.05
C GLU A 49 -39.67 23.85 19.65
N GLU A 50 -39.34 23.03 20.67
CA GLU A 50 -38.05 23.08 21.36
C GLU A 50 -36.89 22.59 20.47
N ILE A 51 -36.25 23.51 19.74
CA ILE A 51 -35.12 23.23 18.82
C ILE A 51 -33.91 22.58 19.52
N LYS A 52 -33.72 22.85 20.82
CA LYS A 52 -32.53 22.43 21.59
C LYS A 52 -32.30 20.92 21.53
N LYS A 53 -33.37 20.13 21.60
CA LYS A 53 -33.29 18.66 21.55
C LYS A 53 -32.73 18.20 20.21
N LEU A 54 -33.22 18.77 19.12
CA LEU A 54 -32.80 18.41 17.76
C LEU A 54 -31.35 18.83 17.48
N LEU A 55 -30.96 20.02 17.95
CA LEU A 55 -29.61 20.54 17.75
C LEU A 55 -28.54 19.69 18.47
N PHE A 56 -28.90 19.01 19.57
CA PHE A 56 -28.02 18.09 20.27
C PHE A 56 -27.68 16.82 19.45
N PHE A 57 -28.51 16.46 18.46
CA PHE A 57 -28.26 15.32 17.58
C PHE A 57 -27.40 15.65 16.36
N PHE A 58 -27.23 16.93 16.00
CA PHE A 58 -26.42 17.35 14.84
C PHE A 58 -24.93 16.96 14.88
N PRO A 59 -24.24 16.90 16.04
CA PRO A 59 -22.85 16.45 16.09
C PRO A 59 -22.65 15.03 15.54
N ILE A 60 -23.64 14.13 15.69
CA ILE A 60 -23.55 12.72 15.27
C ILE A 60 -23.31 12.59 13.75
N PRO A 61 -24.19 13.09 12.86
CA PRO A 61 -23.96 13.02 11.43
C PRO A 61 -22.73 13.83 10.98
N ILE A 62 -22.40 14.94 11.64
CA ILE A 62 -21.20 15.72 11.32
C ILE A 62 -19.93 14.87 11.55
N LEU A 63 -19.85 14.15 12.66
CA LEU A 63 -18.74 13.23 12.94
C LEU A 63 -18.71 12.07 11.93
N MET A 64 -19.87 11.49 11.59
CA MET A 64 -19.95 10.40 10.59
C MET A 64 -19.46 10.84 9.22
N ILE A 65 -19.78 12.07 8.79
CA ILE A 65 -19.31 12.65 7.52
C ILE A 65 -17.82 13.00 7.57
N GLY A 66 -17.34 13.52 8.71
CA GLY A 66 -15.95 13.96 8.87
C GLY A 66 -14.95 12.81 9.10
N TYR A 67 -15.42 11.64 9.55
CA TYR A 67 -14.56 10.51 9.92
C TYR A 67 -13.65 9.99 8.78
N PRO A 68 -14.15 9.75 7.55
CA PRO A 68 -13.29 9.29 6.45
C PRO A 68 -12.18 10.28 6.10
N SER A 69 -12.46 11.60 6.19
CA SER A 69 -11.48 12.64 5.86
C SER A 69 -10.27 12.66 6.80
N VAL A 70 -10.47 12.40 8.10
CA VAL A 70 -9.35 12.31 9.07
C VAL A 70 -8.48 11.07 8.81
N GLN A 71 -9.10 9.98 8.35
CA GLN A 71 -8.39 8.75 8.02
C GLN A 71 -7.51 8.90 6.78
N GLU A 72 -8.03 9.53 5.73
CA GLU A 72 -7.28 9.79 4.48
C GLU A 72 -5.97 10.54 4.73
N VAL A 73 -6.01 11.58 5.58
CA VAL A 73 -4.81 12.36 5.96
C VAL A 73 -3.81 11.49 6.71
N THR A 74 -4.28 10.63 7.61
CA THR A 74 -3.42 9.72 8.38
C THR A 74 -2.75 8.70 7.47
N ILE A 75 -3.50 8.12 6.52
CA ILE A 75 -2.99 7.13 5.54
C ILE A 75 -1.94 7.77 4.65
N SER A 76 -2.19 8.97 4.15
CA SER A 76 -1.22 9.70 3.31
C SER A 76 0.09 9.91 4.07
N GLY A 77 0.00 10.29 5.34
CA GLY A 77 1.16 10.38 6.24
C GLY A 77 1.89 9.05 6.42
N ASP A 78 1.15 7.96 6.61
CA ASP A 78 1.71 6.61 6.75
C ASP A 78 2.38 6.12 5.46
N LYS A 79 1.80 6.36 4.27
CA LYS A 79 2.41 6.01 2.97
C LYS A 79 3.73 6.76 2.76
N ILE A 80 3.79 8.05 3.10
CA ILE A 80 5.03 8.84 3.02
C ILE A 80 6.08 8.31 4.01
N ALA A 81 5.68 8.06 5.25
CA ALA A 81 6.55 7.50 6.28
C ALA A 81 7.07 6.12 5.87
N PHE A 82 6.22 5.31 5.25
CA PHE A 82 6.56 3.97 4.77
C PHE A 82 7.66 4.01 3.71
N SER A 83 7.52 4.82 2.66
CA SER A 83 8.58 5.00 1.66
C SER A 83 9.88 5.50 2.29
N LYS A 84 9.78 6.46 3.22
CA LYS A 84 10.94 6.97 3.96
C LYS A 84 11.66 5.89 4.75
N TYR A 85 10.94 5.07 5.51
CA TYR A 85 11.57 4.01 6.31
C TYR A 85 12.14 2.88 5.44
N GLN A 86 11.55 2.60 4.26
CA GLN A 86 12.18 1.69 3.30
C GLN A 86 13.56 2.22 2.86
N ASP A 87 13.66 3.49 2.52
CA ASP A 87 14.91 4.10 2.07
C ASP A 87 15.94 4.20 3.20
N GLU A 88 15.51 4.57 4.41
CA GLU A 88 16.36 4.57 5.60
C GLU A 88 16.88 3.15 5.91
N TYR A 89 16.05 2.12 5.76
CA TYR A 89 16.46 0.74 5.96
C TYR A 89 17.44 0.27 4.89
N ILE A 90 17.26 0.67 3.63
CA ILE A 90 18.21 0.40 2.54
C ILE A 90 19.58 1.02 2.85
N GLN A 91 19.60 2.26 3.38
CA GLN A 91 20.83 2.96 3.74
C GLN A 91 21.48 2.34 4.98
N ASN A 92 20.69 2.00 5.99
CA ASN A 92 21.15 1.46 7.27
C ASN A 92 20.35 0.22 7.74
N PRO A 93 20.60 -0.96 7.16
CA PRO A 93 19.82 -2.18 7.47
C PRO A 93 20.16 -2.82 8.82
N LYS A 94 21.11 -2.24 9.58
CA LYS A 94 21.41 -2.68 10.96
C LYS A 94 20.59 -1.91 11.99
N ASP A 95 19.90 -0.85 11.57
CA ASP A 95 19.05 -0.08 12.46
C ASP A 95 17.81 -0.89 12.83
N THR A 96 17.76 -1.31 14.10
CA THR A 96 16.66 -2.13 14.61
C THR A 96 15.39 -1.31 14.79
N VAL A 97 15.50 0.00 15.04
CA VAL A 97 14.34 0.89 15.21
C VAL A 97 13.67 1.12 13.86
N VAL A 98 14.45 1.41 12.81
CA VAL A 98 13.92 1.57 11.45
C VAL A 98 13.28 0.27 10.97
N LYS A 99 13.91 -0.89 11.27
CA LYS A 99 13.33 -2.20 10.95
C LYS A 99 11.95 -2.40 11.58
N GLN A 100 11.83 -2.15 12.89
CA GLN A 100 10.56 -2.33 13.61
C GLN A 100 9.46 -1.39 13.10
N LYS A 101 9.81 -0.14 12.78
CA LYS A 101 8.86 0.82 12.21
C LYS A 101 8.40 0.43 10.82
N LEU A 102 9.32 -0.08 9.99
CA LEU A 102 9.00 -0.59 8.67
C LEU A 102 8.08 -1.81 8.76
N GLU A 103 8.33 -2.74 9.68
CA GLU A 103 7.49 -3.92 9.93
C GLU A 103 6.07 -3.53 10.35
N ALA A 104 5.93 -2.67 11.37
CA ALA A 104 4.62 -2.20 11.84
C ALA A 104 3.82 -1.44 10.76
N LEU A 105 4.49 -0.61 9.96
CA LEU A 105 3.81 0.09 8.86
C LEU A 105 3.47 -0.84 7.70
N THR A 106 4.28 -1.89 7.47
CA THR A 106 3.96 -2.89 6.44
C THR A 106 2.64 -3.58 6.82
N GLU A 107 2.52 -4.07 8.05
CA GLU A 107 1.30 -4.72 8.55
C GLU A 107 0.08 -3.79 8.47
N LYS A 108 0.23 -2.52 8.85
CA LYS A 108 -0.85 -1.54 8.80
C LYS A 108 -1.32 -1.25 7.36
N LEU A 109 -0.39 -1.16 6.42
CA LEU A 109 -0.72 -0.84 5.03
C LEU A 109 -1.17 -2.07 4.22
N GLU A 110 -0.84 -3.29 4.66
CA GLU A 110 -1.31 -4.53 4.04
C GLU A 110 -2.83 -4.63 3.96
N GLU A 111 -3.53 -4.24 5.03
CA GLU A 111 -5.00 -4.27 5.08
C GLU A 111 -5.65 -3.23 4.14
N ARG A 112 -4.88 -2.22 3.72
CA ARG A 112 -5.36 -1.06 2.96
C ARG A 112 -4.85 -1.02 1.52
N ALA A 113 -3.98 -1.95 1.13
CA ALA A 113 -3.39 -1.96 -0.19
C ALA A 113 -4.38 -2.47 -1.24
N GLN A 114 -4.90 -1.54 -2.03
CA GLN A 114 -5.85 -1.81 -3.11
C GLN A 114 -5.24 -1.58 -4.49
N THR A 115 -4.31 -0.64 -4.61
CA THR A 115 -3.66 -0.34 -5.90
C THR A 115 -2.49 -1.28 -6.17
N PRO A 116 -2.19 -1.60 -7.44
CA PRO A 116 -0.99 -2.34 -7.82
C PRO A 116 0.30 -1.76 -7.24
N GLU A 117 0.40 -0.43 -7.19
CA GLU A 117 1.53 0.30 -6.61
C GLU A 117 1.67 0.08 -5.10
N ASP A 118 0.58 0.17 -4.33
CA ASP A 118 0.61 -0.06 -2.88
C ASP A 118 1.04 -1.51 -2.56
N ILE A 119 0.48 -2.47 -3.30
CA ILE A 119 0.81 -3.90 -3.18
C ILE A 119 2.28 -4.14 -3.53
N LEU A 120 2.81 -3.47 -4.57
CA LEU A 120 4.22 -3.53 -4.94
C LEU A 120 5.13 -2.99 -3.83
N GLN A 121 4.76 -1.88 -3.19
CA GLN A 121 5.54 -1.31 -2.08
C GLN A 121 5.58 -2.26 -0.88
N ILE A 122 4.49 -2.96 -0.58
CA ILE A 122 4.47 -4.01 0.45
C ILE A 122 5.39 -5.17 0.07
N SER A 123 5.31 -5.67 -1.17
CA SER A 123 6.22 -6.72 -1.66
C SER A 123 7.70 -6.32 -1.45
N LYS A 124 8.05 -5.08 -1.79
CA LYS A 124 9.40 -4.52 -1.56
C LYS A 124 9.76 -4.49 -0.07
N ALA A 125 8.86 -4.03 0.80
CA ALA A 125 9.12 -3.99 2.24
C ALA A 125 9.32 -5.41 2.83
N LYS A 126 8.45 -6.36 2.49
CA LYS A 126 8.58 -7.77 2.89
C LYS A 126 9.91 -8.36 2.45
N LEU A 127 10.34 -8.05 1.22
CA LEU A 127 11.65 -8.49 0.72
C LEU A 127 12.81 -7.91 1.55
N LEU A 128 12.77 -6.61 1.84
CA LEU A 128 13.77 -5.94 2.68
C LEU A 128 13.85 -6.52 4.10
N LEU A 129 12.68 -6.85 4.67
CA LEU A 129 12.57 -7.46 6.00
C LEU A 129 13.01 -8.93 6.02
N GLY A 130 13.09 -9.57 4.86
CA GLY A 130 13.53 -10.95 4.67
C GLY A 130 12.40 -11.97 4.58
N ASN A 131 11.15 -11.51 4.50
CA ASN A 131 9.96 -12.35 4.33
C ASN A 131 9.79 -12.68 2.84
N THR A 132 10.64 -13.57 2.32
CA THR A 132 10.74 -13.90 0.89
C THR A 132 9.46 -14.47 0.30
N LYS A 133 8.75 -15.33 1.06
CA LYS A 133 7.49 -15.96 0.61
C LYS A 133 6.39 -14.92 0.42
N GLU A 134 6.15 -14.08 1.43
CA GLU A 134 5.19 -12.98 1.36
C GLU A 134 5.58 -11.99 0.26
N ALA A 135 6.86 -11.68 0.10
CA ALA A 135 7.30 -10.80 -0.98
C ALA A 135 6.94 -11.33 -2.38
N ILE A 136 7.03 -12.65 -2.61
CA ILE A 136 6.62 -13.30 -3.86
C ILE A 136 5.10 -13.21 -4.02
N GLU A 137 4.34 -13.55 -2.98
CA GLU A 137 2.88 -13.52 -2.98
C GLU A 137 2.34 -12.13 -3.33
N TYR A 138 2.83 -11.08 -2.64
CA TYR A 138 2.43 -9.71 -2.91
C TYR A 138 2.91 -9.23 -4.29
N ALA A 139 4.06 -9.69 -4.79
CA ALA A 139 4.48 -9.37 -6.16
C ALA A 139 3.55 -10.00 -7.21
N ASP A 140 3.13 -11.25 -7.00
CA ASP A 140 2.19 -11.93 -7.89
C ASP A 140 0.79 -11.27 -7.81
N LYS A 141 0.34 -10.88 -6.61
CA LYS A 141 -0.90 -10.12 -6.41
C LYS A 141 -0.89 -8.77 -7.14
N ALA A 142 0.22 -8.03 -7.10
CA ALA A 142 0.33 -6.75 -7.81
C ALA A 142 0.18 -6.93 -9.33
N ILE A 143 0.73 -8.01 -9.89
CA ILE A 143 0.62 -8.35 -11.32
C ILE A 143 -0.81 -8.75 -11.68
N GLU A 144 -1.52 -9.43 -10.79
CA GLU A 144 -2.90 -9.88 -11.00
C GLU A 144 -3.87 -8.69 -11.00
N VAL A 145 -3.82 -7.84 -9.97
CA VAL A 145 -4.66 -6.63 -9.88
C VAL A 145 -4.44 -5.71 -11.09
N GLU A 146 -3.19 -5.49 -11.49
CA GLU A 146 -2.89 -4.65 -12.65
C GLU A 146 -3.42 -5.22 -13.98
N LYS A 147 -3.56 -6.54 -14.10
CA LYS A 147 -4.18 -7.19 -15.26
C LYS A 147 -5.70 -7.08 -15.22
N GLU A 148 -6.32 -7.28 -14.06
CA GLU A 148 -7.76 -7.12 -13.89
C GLU A 148 -8.21 -5.69 -14.19
N ASP A 149 -7.41 -4.69 -13.78
CA ASP A 149 -7.62 -3.28 -14.13
C ASP A 149 -7.43 -3.01 -15.63
N ALA A 150 -6.56 -3.77 -16.30
CA ALA A 150 -6.34 -3.64 -17.74
C ALA A 150 -7.48 -4.24 -18.58
N ASP A 151 -8.13 -5.29 -18.10
CA ASP A 151 -9.25 -5.95 -18.78
C ASP A 151 -10.58 -5.18 -18.59
N ASN A 152 -10.70 -4.37 -17.54
CA ASN A 152 -11.89 -3.57 -17.25
C ASN A 152 -11.90 -2.15 -17.87
N GLU A 153 -10.74 -1.58 -18.25
CA GLU A 153 -10.67 -0.26 -18.87
C GLU A 153 -10.39 -0.32 -20.38
N THR A 154 -11.42 -0.09 -21.21
CA THR A 154 -11.23 0.21 -22.64
C THR A 154 -10.47 1.53 -22.82
N ALA A 155 -9.20 1.42 -23.19
CA ALA A 155 -8.41 2.37 -23.98
C ALA A 155 -8.44 3.88 -23.58
N SER A 156 -7.65 4.23 -22.55
CA SER A 156 -7.11 5.59 -22.38
C SER A 156 -5.57 5.54 -22.44
N SER A 157 -4.97 6.30 -23.36
CA SER A 157 -3.59 6.11 -23.83
C SER A 157 -2.47 6.56 -22.88
N ASP A 158 -2.78 7.19 -21.75
CA ASP A 158 -1.74 7.65 -20.79
C ASP A 158 -1.42 6.60 -19.70
N THR A 159 -2.34 5.66 -19.44
CA THR A 159 -2.19 4.59 -18.44
C THR A 159 -1.21 3.48 -18.87
N HIS A 160 -0.87 3.39 -20.16
CA HIS A 160 -0.05 2.30 -20.70
C HIS A 160 1.44 2.36 -20.25
N THR A 161 1.95 3.56 -19.96
CA THR A 161 3.36 3.75 -19.57
C THR A 161 3.60 3.45 -18.09
N GLN A 162 2.59 3.68 -17.23
CA GLN A 162 2.64 3.32 -15.81
C GLN A 162 2.31 1.83 -15.60
N LYS A 163 1.31 1.30 -16.32
CA LYS A 163 0.89 -0.12 -16.30
C LYS A 163 1.95 -1.12 -16.80
N THR A 164 3.00 -0.66 -17.47
CA THR A 164 4.13 -1.52 -17.87
C THR A 164 5.27 -1.49 -16.85
N LYS A 165 5.34 -0.43 -16.04
CA LYS A 165 6.39 -0.21 -15.05
C LYS A 165 6.14 -1.02 -13.78
N THR A 166 4.92 -1.04 -13.26
CA THR A 166 4.57 -1.75 -12.03
C THR A 166 4.67 -3.27 -12.22
N THR A 167 4.13 -3.83 -13.29
CA THR A 167 4.33 -5.26 -13.64
C THR A 167 5.81 -5.62 -13.82
N THR A 168 6.62 -4.76 -14.46
CA THR A 168 8.05 -5.01 -14.62
C THR A 168 8.77 -5.02 -13.27
N GLN A 169 8.42 -4.07 -12.39
CA GLN A 169 8.94 -3.99 -11.02
C GLN A 169 8.55 -5.19 -10.18
N ALA A 170 7.28 -5.62 -10.26
CA ALA A 170 6.77 -6.78 -9.54
C ALA A 170 7.50 -8.05 -9.98
N LYS A 171 7.72 -8.24 -11.28
CA LYS A 171 8.52 -9.37 -11.82
C LYS A 171 9.95 -9.33 -11.30
N GLN A 172 10.59 -8.16 -11.28
CA GLN A 172 11.95 -8.00 -10.75
C GLN A 172 12.02 -8.30 -9.25
N LEU A 173 11.07 -7.80 -8.45
CA LEU A 173 10.97 -8.07 -7.01
C LEU A 173 10.74 -9.55 -6.73
N ARG A 174 9.83 -10.19 -7.46
CA ARG A 174 9.58 -11.63 -7.38
C ARG A 174 10.84 -12.44 -7.64
N GLN A 175 11.60 -12.08 -8.68
CA GLN A 175 12.86 -12.76 -8.98
C GLN A 175 13.91 -12.52 -7.88
N LEU A 176 14.03 -11.28 -7.36
CA LEU A 176 14.92 -10.98 -6.23
C LEU A 176 14.54 -11.80 -4.98
N ALA A 177 13.25 -11.93 -4.69
CA ALA A 177 12.72 -12.71 -3.58
C ALA A 177 13.03 -14.21 -3.74
N GLN A 178 12.81 -14.77 -4.92
CA GLN A 178 13.20 -16.14 -5.24
C GLN A 178 14.70 -16.35 -5.05
N ILE A 179 15.53 -15.40 -5.49
CA ILE A 179 16.98 -15.50 -5.35
C ILE A 179 17.40 -15.42 -3.87
N GLN A 180 16.77 -14.56 -3.07
CA GLN A 180 17.02 -14.52 -1.63
C GLN A 180 16.61 -15.83 -0.96
N ASP A 181 15.49 -16.42 -1.36
CA ASP A 181 14.97 -17.69 -0.82
C ASP A 181 15.94 -18.85 -1.05
N LEU A 182 16.59 -18.91 -2.21
CA LEU A 182 17.62 -19.92 -2.55
C LEU A 182 18.79 -19.94 -1.56
N VAL A 183 19.19 -18.79 -1.02
CA VAL A 183 20.29 -18.71 -0.03
C VAL A 183 19.82 -19.10 1.37
N VAL A 184 18.59 -18.76 1.71
CA VAL A 184 17.99 -19.10 3.00
C VAL A 184 17.80 -20.62 3.08
N ASN A 185 17.21 -21.22 2.02
CA ASN A 185 16.72 -22.60 2.00
C ASN A 185 17.69 -23.60 1.34
N GLU A 186 18.09 -23.36 0.08
CA GLU A 186 18.80 -24.36 -0.75
C GLU A 186 20.32 -24.38 -0.55
N LYS A 187 20.89 -23.37 0.12
CA LYS A 187 22.33 -23.25 0.42
C LYS A 187 23.25 -23.19 -0.82
N ASP A 188 22.71 -23.03 -2.03
CA ASP A 188 23.50 -22.91 -3.24
C ASP A 188 23.93 -21.46 -3.50
N THR A 189 25.10 -21.11 -2.95
CA THR A 189 25.71 -19.79 -3.09
C THR A 189 26.24 -19.53 -4.49
N THR A 190 26.55 -20.58 -5.26
CA THR A 190 27.08 -20.45 -6.62
C THR A 190 25.97 -20.05 -7.59
N LEU A 191 24.81 -20.71 -7.47
CA LEU A 191 23.62 -20.41 -8.26
C LEU A 191 23.03 -19.04 -7.88
N PHE A 192 23.06 -18.66 -6.60
CA PHE A 192 22.73 -17.30 -6.16
C PHE A 192 23.60 -16.23 -6.85
N ASN A 193 24.92 -16.36 -6.75
CA ASN A 193 25.86 -15.36 -7.28
C ASN A 193 25.73 -15.20 -8.80
N ASN A 194 25.50 -16.31 -9.52
CA ASN A 194 25.27 -16.29 -10.96
C ASN A 194 23.94 -15.61 -11.31
N LYS A 195 22.84 -15.93 -10.60
CA LYS A 195 21.53 -15.32 -10.85
C LYS A 195 21.49 -13.83 -10.54
N ILE A 196 22.06 -13.39 -9.41
CA ILE A 196 22.13 -11.97 -9.06
C ILE A 196 22.97 -11.18 -10.07
N ARG A 197 24.17 -11.67 -10.42
CA ARG A 197 25.07 -10.92 -11.32
C ARG A 197 24.48 -10.71 -12.72
N ASN A 198 23.66 -11.65 -13.18
CA ASN A 198 23.04 -11.60 -14.50
C ASN A 198 21.69 -10.87 -14.49
N MET A 199 21.17 -10.50 -13.33
CA MET A 199 19.90 -9.80 -13.23
C MET A 199 20.07 -8.31 -13.54
N LYS A 200 19.29 -7.81 -14.50
CA LYS A 200 19.13 -6.38 -14.74
C LYS A 200 17.95 -5.86 -13.92
N VAL A 201 18.27 -5.24 -12.79
CA VAL A 201 17.30 -4.58 -11.92
C VAL A 201 17.17 -3.11 -12.34
N ASN A 202 15.98 -2.53 -12.26
CA ASN A 202 15.81 -1.11 -12.54
C ASN A 202 16.46 -0.22 -11.47
N GLU A 203 16.60 1.08 -11.75
CA GLU A 203 17.28 2.01 -10.84
C GLU A 203 16.62 2.06 -9.44
N GLN A 204 15.29 1.97 -9.39
CA GLN A 204 14.50 2.07 -8.15
C GLN A 204 14.67 0.86 -7.23
N LEU A 205 15.10 -0.28 -7.77
CA LEU A 205 15.27 -1.54 -7.02
C LEU A 205 16.75 -1.88 -6.78
N LYS A 206 17.72 -1.08 -7.27
CA LYS A 206 19.15 -1.27 -6.97
C LYS A 206 19.47 -1.27 -5.48
N GLY A 207 18.77 -0.44 -4.70
CA GLY A 207 18.89 -0.43 -3.24
C GLY A 207 18.49 -1.76 -2.63
N THR A 208 17.33 -2.27 -3.03
CA THR A 208 16.81 -3.58 -2.63
C THR A 208 17.74 -4.72 -3.03
N GLU A 209 18.26 -4.71 -4.26
CA GLU A 209 19.22 -5.70 -4.75
C GLU A 209 20.48 -5.76 -3.86
N LYS A 210 21.03 -4.62 -3.46
CA LYS A 210 22.19 -4.55 -2.53
C LYS A 210 21.87 -5.16 -1.17
N ILE A 211 20.66 -4.95 -0.65
CA ILE A 211 20.22 -5.56 0.62
C ILE A 211 20.08 -7.08 0.48
N VAL A 212 19.49 -7.56 -0.62
CA VAL A 212 19.40 -9.01 -0.91
C VAL A 212 20.79 -9.64 -0.96
N GLN A 213 21.74 -9.01 -1.68
CA GLN A 213 23.14 -9.43 -1.73
C GLN A 213 23.78 -9.49 -0.34
N ARG A 214 23.61 -8.43 0.46
CA ARG A 214 24.16 -8.34 1.82
C ARG A 214 23.57 -9.41 2.75
N ASN A 215 22.26 -9.61 2.70
CA ASN A 215 21.56 -10.60 3.53
C ASN A 215 21.99 -12.02 3.18
N ALA A 216 22.19 -12.31 1.90
CA ALA A 216 22.76 -13.57 1.45
C ALA A 216 24.18 -13.80 2.01
N ILE A 217 25.09 -12.83 1.89
CA ILE A 217 26.46 -12.91 2.41
C ILE A 217 26.49 -13.12 3.93
N ASN A 218 25.65 -12.38 4.66
CA ASN A 218 25.54 -12.51 6.11
C ASN A 218 24.98 -13.88 6.54
N GLY A 219 24.00 -14.41 5.80
CA GLY A 219 23.45 -15.74 6.00
C GLY A 219 24.51 -16.84 5.85
N ILE A 220 25.37 -16.72 4.84
CA ILE A 220 26.50 -17.62 4.59
C ILE A 220 27.52 -17.54 5.75
N THR A 221 27.91 -16.33 6.14
CA THR A 221 28.92 -16.09 7.18
C THR A 221 28.49 -16.65 8.54
N LYS A 222 27.23 -16.43 8.96
CA LYS A 222 26.68 -17.00 10.20
C LYS A 222 26.67 -18.53 10.16
N LYS A 223 26.35 -19.15 9.01
CA LYS A 223 26.32 -20.60 8.84
C LYS A 223 27.72 -21.22 8.89
N VAL A 224 28.73 -20.61 8.26
CA VAL A 224 30.13 -21.05 8.33
C VAL A 224 30.63 -21.04 9.78
N LYS A 225 30.35 -19.97 10.54
CA LYS A 225 30.74 -19.86 11.95
C LYS A 225 30.10 -20.94 12.83
N ARG A 226 28.87 -21.37 12.54
CA ARG A 226 28.20 -22.48 13.24
C ARG A 226 28.82 -23.85 12.91
N LYS A 227 29.32 -24.04 11.69
CA LYS A 227 29.94 -25.30 11.25
C LYS A 227 31.36 -25.50 11.79
N ILE A 228 32.05 -24.43 12.18
CA ILE A 228 33.40 -24.45 12.76
C ILE A 228 33.36 -24.67 14.28
N ASN A 229 32.25 -24.31 14.93
CA ASN A 229 32.06 -24.43 16.37
C ASN A 229 31.35 -25.74 16.79
N HIS A 230 31.17 -26.67 15.87
CA HIS A 230 30.61 -28.01 16.06
C HIS A 230 31.58 -29.04 15.50
#